data_AF-A0A2S6TKK2-F1
#
_entry.id   AF-A0A2S6TKK2-F1
#
_cell.length_a   1.000
_cell.length_b   1.000
_cell.length_c   1.000
_cell.angle_alpha   90.00
_cell.angle_beta   90.00
_cell.angle_gamma   90.00
#
_symmetry.space_group_name_H-M   'P 1'
#
loop_
_entity.id
_entity.type
_entity.pdbx_description
1 polymer ?
#
loop_
_entity_poly.entity_id
_entity_poly.type
_entity_poly.pdbx_seq_one_letter_code
_entity_poly.pdbx_strand_id
1 'polypeptide(L)'
;MISLDVIDGFNQATQIYTIIAVAAGCFIGLIVGMIPGLTISTGIIIVLPLTFVLPPEISIALLLGLYVSGMTGGSFSAILVNIPGTPSASATAMDGHPMAQKGEAGRALGIAIVSSFLGGLFSFLCLFLVAPLLAEVALKFKSPDLFSLVLFGLTIICSFAAQSLIKGFLSAGIGLAIITVGQDPMMGTQRFTFGEVNLIGGIHFLTALIGLFAIPQLVDNFTQIKNSVRDENVVKKITGIF
;
A
#
# COMPACT_ATOMS: atom_id res chain seq x y z
N MET A 1 9.44 -23.15 -21.93
CA MET A 1 8.19 -23.95 -21.97
C MET A 1 7.25 -23.30 -20.99
N ILE A 2 6.09 -22.80 -21.43
CA ILE A 2 5.11 -22.17 -20.53
C ILE A 2 4.71 -23.26 -19.52
N SER A 3 5.06 -23.08 -18.25
CA SER A 3 4.74 -24.07 -17.21
C SER A 3 3.22 -24.12 -17.00
N LEU A 4 2.72 -25.27 -16.53
CA LEU A 4 1.29 -25.45 -16.22
C LEU A 4 0.78 -24.36 -15.26
N ASP A 5 1.64 -23.90 -14.35
CA ASP A 5 1.35 -22.82 -13.39
C ASP A 5 0.96 -21.50 -14.07
N VAL A 6 1.55 -21.17 -15.23
CA VAL A 6 1.23 -19.94 -15.96
C VAL A 6 -0.16 -20.02 -16.58
N ILE A 7 -0.55 -21.20 -17.06
CA ILE A 7 -1.87 -21.43 -17.63
C ILE A 7 -2.93 -21.35 -16.51
N ASP A 8 -2.65 -21.94 -15.36
CA ASP A 8 -3.54 -21.90 -14.19
C ASP A 8 -3.70 -20.46 -13.67
N GLY A 9 -2.61 -19.70 -13.59
CA GLY A 9 -2.66 -18.27 -13.23
C GLY A 9 -3.49 -17.44 -14.21
N PHE A 10 -3.38 -17.71 -15.53
CA PHE A 10 -4.21 -17.04 -16.53
C PHE A 10 -5.70 -17.42 -16.39
N ASN A 11 -6.00 -18.69 -16.11
CA ASN A 11 -7.36 -19.16 -15.85
C ASN A 11 -7.96 -18.52 -14.60
N GLN A 12 -7.18 -18.31 -13.54
CA GLN A 12 -7.61 -17.59 -12.34
C GLN A 12 -7.84 -16.10 -12.61
N ALA A 13 -6.96 -15.46 -13.39
CA ALA A 13 -7.06 -14.04 -13.73
C ALA A 13 -8.31 -13.72 -14.56
N THR A 14 -8.75 -14.66 -15.41
CA THR A 14 -9.92 -14.52 -16.28
C THR A 14 -11.25 -14.88 -15.59
N GLN A 15 -11.21 -15.38 -14.35
CA GLN A 15 -12.44 -15.63 -13.59
C GLN A 15 -13.20 -14.33 -13.33
N ILE A 16 -14.53 -14.42 -13.38
CA ILE A 16 -15.41 -13.27 -13.20
C ILE A 16 -15.21 -12.58 -11.84
N TYR A 17 -15.01 -13.35 -10.78
CA TYR A 17 -14.78 -12.83 -9.43
C TYR A 17 -13.48 -12.03 -9.35
N THR A 18 -12.41 -12.51 -10.00
CA THR A 18 -11.13 -11.83 -10.08
C THR A 18 -11.25 -10.52 -10.86
N ILE A 19 -11.95 -10.54 -12.00
CA ILE A 19 -12.19 -9.34 -12.81
C ILE A 19 -13.00 -8.29 -12.03
N ILE A 20 -14.05 -8.72 -11.32
CA ILE A 20 -14.85 -7.81 -10.46
C ILE A 20 -13.96 -7.22 -9.35
N ALA A 21 -13.11 -8.02 -8.73
CA ALA A 21 -12.18 -7.54 -7.71
C ALA A 21 -11.16 -6.54 -8.28
N VAL A 22 -10.57 -6.82 -9.44
CA VAL A 22 -9.71 -5.84 -10.13
C VAL A 22 -10.48 -4.56 -10.42
N ALA A 23 -11.71 -4.65 -10.95
CA ALA A 23 -12.52 -3.49 -11.28
C ALA A 23 -12.88 -2.65 -10.04
N ALA A 24 -13.27 -3.30 -8.94
CA ALA A 24 -13.54 -2.66 -7.66
C ALA A 24 -12.28 -2.00 -7.09
N GLY A 25 -11.15 -2.71 -7.13
CA GLY A 25 -9.84 -2.19 -6.75
C GLY A 25 -9.47 -0.97 -7.58
N CYS A 26 -9.63 -1.06 -8.90
CA CYS A 26 -9.38 0.03 -9.83
C CYS A 26 -10.22 1.27 -9.54
N PHE A 27 -11.50 1.08 -9.24
CA PHE A 27 -12.40 2.18 -8.90
C PHE A 27 -11.99 2.87 -7.60
N ILE A 28 -11.76 2.09 -6.54
CA ILE A 28 -11.33 2.60 -5.24
C ILE A 28 -9.97 3.30 -5.36
N GLY A 29 -9.01 2.66 -6.02
CA GLY A 29 -7.67 3.18 -6.21
C GLY A 29 -7.67 4.48 -6.99
N LEU A 30 -8.44 4.58 -8.07
CA LEU A 30 -8.55 5.82 -8.83
C LEU A 30 -9.10 6.97 -7.98
N ILE A 31 -10.16 6.75 -7.19
CA ILE A 31 -10.70 7.77 -6.27
C ILE A 31 -9.65 8.17 -5.23
N VAL A 32 -9.02 7.20 -4.58
CA VAL A 32 -7.94 7.39 -3.59
C VAL A 32 -6.81 8.23 -4.21
N GLY A 33 -6.38 7.90 -5.43
CA GLY A 33 -5.29 8.60 -6.12
C GLY A 33 -5.67 10.02 -6.55
N MET A 34 -6.94 10.29 -6.83
CA MET A 34 -7.40 11.64 -7.22
C MET A 34 -7.41 12.64 -6.05
N ILE A 35 -7.47 12.17 -4.80
CA ILE A 35 -7.52 13.03 -3.61
C ILE A 35 -6.11 13.56 -3.31
N PRO A 36 -5.86 14.88 -3.44
CA PRO A 36 -4.55 15.44 -3.17
C PRO A 36 -4.13 15.19 -1.71
N GLY A 37 -2.88 14.77 -1.51
CA GLY A 37 -2.33 14.48 -0.18
C GLY A 37 -2.64 13.08 0.37
N LEU A 38 -3.51 12.30 -0.28
CA LEU A 38 -3.69 10.89 0.04
C LEU A 38 -2.66 10.05 -0.72
N THR A 39 -1.91 9.21 0.00
CA THR A 39 -0.98 8.28 -0.65
C THR A 39 -1.66 6.96 -0.98
N ILE A 40 -1.19 6.29 -2.03
CA ILE A 40 -1.68 4.96 -2.43
C ILE A 40 -1.43 3.95 -1.31
N SER A 41 -0.33 4.12 -0.56
CA SER A 41 -0.03 3.33 0.64
C SER A 41 -1.16 3.43 1.67
N THR A 42 -1.70 4.63 1.91
CA THR A 42 -2.86 4.84 2.78
C THR A 42 -4.10 4.11 2.27
N GLY A 43 -4.35 4.14 0.95
CA GLY A 43 -5.45 3.41 0.32
C GLY A 43 -5.34 1.89 0.49
N ILE A 44 -4.16 1.33 0.24
CA ILE A 44 -3.87 -0.11 0.46
C ILE A 44 -4.11 -0.46 1.91
N ILE A 45 -3.62 0.35 2.86
CA ILE A 45 -3.78 0.13 4.30
C ILE A 45 -5.25 0.03 4.70
N ILE A 46 -6.13 0.87 4.14
CA ILE A 46 -7.57 0.87 4.45
C ILE A 46 -8.25 -0.39 3.91
N VAL A 47 -7.84 -0.86 2.74
CA VAL A 47 -8.47 -2.03 2.08
C VAL A 47 -7.88 -3.36 2.58
N LEU A 48 -6.64 -3.37 3.08
CA LEU A 48 -5.94 -4.59 3.50
C LEU A 48 -6.73 -5.46 4.49
N PRO A 49 -7.41 -4.93 5.53
CA PRO A 49 -8.21 -5.74 6.44
C PRO A 49 -9.32 -6.55 5.74
N LEU A 50 -9.92 -5.99 4.68
CA LEU A 50 -10.97 -6.66 3.89
C LEU A 50 -10.41 -7.85 3.10
N THR A 51 -9.13 -7.83 2.77
CA THR A 51 -8.50 -8.89 1.97
C THR A 51 -8.29 -10.20 2.73
N PHE A 52 -8.35 -10.18 4.06
CA PHE A 52 -8.15 -11.41 4.86
C PHE A 52 -9.36 -12.33 4.89
N VAL A 53 -10.55 -11.83 4.55
CA VAL A 53 -11.76 -12.65 4.45
C VAL A 53 -12.02 -13.15 3.04
N LEU A 54 -11.19 -12.72 2.07
CA LEU A 54 -11.32 -13.08 0.66
C LEU A 54 -10.28 -14.15 0.28
N PRO A 55 -10.57 -15.01 -0.72
CA PRO A 55 -9.58 -15.92 -1.30
C PRO A 55 -8.31 -15.17 -1.77
N PRO A 56 -7.11 -15.75 -1.62
CA PRO A 56 -5.84 -15.08 -1.94
C PRO A 56 -5.78 -14.50 -3.35
N GLU A 57 -6.30 -15.22 -4.35
CA GLU A 57 -6.35 -14.78 -5.74
C GLU A 57 -7.19 -13.49 -5.91
N ILE A 58 -8.33 -13.41 -5.23
CA ILE A 58 -9.23 -12.24 -5.26
C ILE A 58 -8.58 -11.06 -4.51
N SER A 59 -7.96 -11.34 -3.37
CA SER A 59 -7.27 -10.35 -2.54
C SER A 59 -6.11 -9.68 -3.27
N ILE A 60 -5.25 -10.47 -3.92
CA ILE A 60 -4.12 -9.95 -4.69
C ILE A 60 -4.64 -9.14 -5.88
N ALA A 61 -5.66 -9.63 -6.58
CA ALA A 61 -6.27 -8.92 -7.71
C ALA A 61 -6.87 -7.56 -7.31
N LEU A 62 -7.59 -7.50 -6.19
CA LEU A 62 -8.16 -6.27 -5.63
C LEU A 62 -7.04 -5.25 -5.31
N LEU A 63 -6.01 -5.69 -4.60
CA LEU A 63 -4.90 -4.81 -4.18
C LEU A 63 -4.07 -4.33 -5.37
N LEU A 64 -3.82 -5.17 -6.37
CA LEU A 64 -3.15 -4.78 -7.61
C LEU A 64 -3.98 -3.77 -8.40
N GLY A 65 -5.28 -3.99 -8.54
CA GLY A 65 -6.19 -3.04 -9.18
C GLY A 65 -6.15 -1.68 -8.49
N LEU A 66 -6.21 -1.66 -7.15
CA LEU A 66 -6.10 -0.45 -6.35
C LEU A 66 -4.75 0.25 -6.53
N TYR A 67 -3.65 -0.50 -6.50
CA TYR A 67 -2.31 0.07 -6.65
C TYR A 67 -2.10 0.70 -8.03
N VAL A 68 -2.40 -0.03 -9.11
CA VAL A 68 -2.17 0.43 -10.49
C VAL A 68 -3.04 1.63 -10.81
N SER A 69 -4.35 1.55 -10.51
CA SER A 69 -5.27 2.66 -10.75
C SER A 69 -5.00 3.88 -9.88
N GLY A 70 -4.56 3.70 -8.63
CA GLY A 70 -4.21 4.80 -7.74
C GLY A 70 -2.97 5.55 -8.20
N MET A 71 -1.97 4.83 -8.73
CA MET A 71 -0.80 5.45 -9.37
C MET A 71 -1.22 6.35 -10.54
N THR A 72 -2.15 5.89 -11.38
CA THR A 72 -2.70 6.70 -12.48
C THR A 72 -3.64 7.80 -11.98
N GLY A 73 -4.40 7.56 -10.91
CA GLY A 73 -5.29 8.54 -10.26
C GLY A 73 -4.54 9.79 -9.78
N GLY A 74 -3.32 9.61 -9.27
CA GLY A 74 -2.42 10.71 -8.89
C GLY A 74 -2.08 11.67 -10.05
N SER A 75 -2.12 11.20 -11.29
CA SER A 75 -1.94 12.06 -12.47
C SER A 75 -3.10 13.05 -12.64
N PHE A 76 -4.32 12.72 -12.20
CA PHE A 76 -5.46 13.63 -12.30
C PHE A 76 -5.29 14.82 -11.35
N SER A 77 -4.92 14.58 -10.09
CA SER A 77 -4.70 15.66 -9.12
C SER A 77 -3.52 16.56 -9.55
N ALA A 78 -2.46 15.96 -10.10
CA ALA A 78 -1.31 16.65 -10.66
C ALA A 78 -1.66 17.52 -11.87
N ILE A 79 -2.36 16.97 -12.86
CA ILE A 79 -2.67 17.68 -14.13
C ILE A 79 -3.70 18.78 -13.90
N LEU A 80 -4.81 18.48 -13.21
CA LEU A 80 -5.94 19.40 -13.12
C LEU A 80 -5.74 20.48 -12.07
N VAL A 81 -5.09 20.15 -10.95
CA VAL A 81 -5.04 21.01 -9.75
C VAL A 81 -3.61 21.38 -9.34
N ASN A 82 -2.58 20.80 -9.98
CA ASN A 82 -1.16 21.02 -9.65
C ASN A 82 -0.77 20.68 -8.20
N ILE A 83 -1.46 19.72 -7.59
CA ILE A 83 -1.15 19.22 -6.24
C ILE A 83 -0.86 17.72 -6.34
N PRO A 84 0.40 17.33 -6.64
CA PRO A 84 0.78 15.93 -6.77
C PRO A 84 0.86 15.23 -5.40
N GLY A 85 0.30 14.03 -5.29
CA GLY A 85 0.36 13.20 -4.07
C GLY A 85 1.61 12.32 -3.96
N THR A 86 2.35 12.14 -5.05
CA THR A 86 3.56 11.29 -5.10
C THR A 86 4.67 11.97 -5.92
N PRO A 87 5.95 11.62 -5.70
CA PRO A 87 7.05 12.15 -6.50
C PRO A 87 6.91 11.85 -8.00
N SER A 88 6.35 10.70 -8.37
CA SER A 88 6.09 10.35 -9.77
C SER A 88 5.01 11.25 -10.39
N ALA A 89 3.95 11.59 -9.64
CA ALA A 89 2.91 12.50 -10.09
C ALA A 89 3.43 13.94 -10.23
N SER A 90 4.44 14.35 -9.45
CA SER A 90 5.09 15.65 -9.59
C SER A 90 5.75 15.81 -10.97
N ALA A 91 6.38 14.76 -11.49
CA ALA A 91 6.92 14.78 -12.85
C ALA A 91 5.80 14.93 -13.90
N THR A 92 4.65 14.27 -13.69
CA THR A 92 3.47 14.45 -14.56
C THR A 92 2.92 15.87 -14.49
N ALA A 93 2.93 16.53 -13.33
CA ALA A 93 2.45 17.89 -13.15
C ALA A 93 3.26 18.90 -13.97
N MET A 94 4.58 18.69 -14.10
CA MET A 94 5.49 19.61 -14.81
C MET A 94 5.07 19.86 -16.26
N ASP A 95 4.68 18.81 -16.98
CA ASP A 95 4.22 18.93 -18.37
C ASP A 95 2.69 19.02 -18.47
N GLY A 96 2.00 18.26 -17.62
CA GLY A 96 0.56 18.06 -17.67
C GLY A 96 -0.25 19.28 -17.23
N HIS A 97 0.16 19.96 -16.16
CA HIS A 97 -0.56 21.12 -15.65
C HIS A 97 -0.49 22.33 -16.63
N PRO A 98 0.66 22.67 -17.23
CA PRO A 98 0.71 23.69 -18.28
C PRO A 98 -0.18 23.39 -19.49
N MET A 99 -0.32 22.11 -19.89
CA MET A 99 -1.27 21.71 -20.95
C MET A 99 -2.72 21.93 -20.50
N ALA A 100 -3.07 21.58 -19.26
CA ALA A 100 -4.40 21.82 -18.71
C ALA A 100 -4.76 23.32 -18.68
N GLN A 101 -3.81 24.18 -18.30
CA GLN A 101 -3.99 25.64 -18.31
C GLN A 101 -4.27 26.22 -19.70
N LYS A 102 -3.79 25.56 -20.76
CA LYS A 102 -4.06 25.92 -22.17
C LYS A 102 -5.40 25.39 -22.69
N GLY A 103 -6.23 24.78 -21.83
CA GLY A 103 -7.48 24.14 -22.21
C GLY A 103 -7.32 22.73 -22.78
N GLU A 104 -6.10 22.17 -22.79
CA GLU A 104 -5.82 20.83 -23.30
C GLU A 104 -5.87 19.74 -22.20
N ALA A 105 -6.65 19.96 -21.14
CA ALA A 105 -6.71 19.06 -19.97
C ALA A 105 -7.05 17.61 -20.35
N GLY A 106 -8.03 17.41 -21.24
CA GLY A 106 -8.40 16.06 -21.72
C GLY A 106 -7.26 15.37 -22.48
N ARG A 107 -6.49 16.13 -23.27
CA ARG A 107 -5.34 15.62 -24.00
C ARG A 107 -4.21 15.25 -23.05
N ALA A 108 -3.92 16.09 -22.06
CA ALA A 108 -2.93 15.82 -21.02
C ALA A 108 -3.27 14.53 -20.24
N LEU A 109 -4.53 14.38 -19.80
CA LEU A 109 -5.00 13.17 -19.13
C LEU A 109 -4.91 11.93 -20.04
N GLY A 110 -5.29 12.07 -21.31
CA GLY A 110 -5.16 10.98 -22.28
C GLY A 110 -3.72 10.49 -22.45
N ILE A 111 -2.76 11.42 -22.57
CA ILE A 111 -1.33 11.10 -22.65
C ILE A 111 -0.87 10.39 -21.38
N ALA A 112 -1.27 10.88 -20.19
CA ALA A 112 -0.90 10.26 -18.92
C ALA A 112 -1.45 8.83 -18.78
N ILE A 113 -2.70 8.59 -19.17
CA ILE A 113 -3.32 7.26 -19.12
C ILE A 113 -2.64 6.31 -20.09
N VAL A 114 -2.44 6.72 -21.36
CA VAL A 114 -1.83 5.86 -22.38
C VAL A 114 -0.37 5.54 -22.03
N SER A 115 0.41 6.53 -21.58
CA SER A 115 1.79 6.29 -21.15
C SER A 115 1.87 5.38 -19.93
N SER A 116 0.96 5.53 -18.95
CA SER A 116 0.84 4.63 -17.80
C SER A 116 0.47 3.20 -18.21
N PHE A 117 -0.47 3.05 -19.15
CA PHE A 117 -0.86 1.74 -19.66
C PHE A 117 0.29 1.03 -20.37
N LEU A 118 1.01 1.73 -21.26
CA LEU A 118 2.17 1.18 -21.96
C LEU A 118 3.32 0.84 -20.99
N GLY A 119 3.59 1.72 -20.03
CA GLY A 119 4.60 1.47 -18.98
C GLY A 119 4.22 0.27 -18.10
N GLY A 120 2.94 0.15 -17.73
CA GLY A 120 2.40 -0.99 -16.98
C GLY A 120 2.50 -2.30 -17.75
N LEU A 121 2.16 -2.28 -19.05
CA LEU A 121 2.29 -3.46 -19.92
C LEU A 121 3.75 -3.88 -20.09
N PHE A 122 4.66 -2.92 -20.28
CA PHE A 122 6.09 -3.18 -20.35
C PHE A 122 6.62 -3.76 -19.04
N SER A 123 6.24 -3.17 -17.89
CA SER A 123 6.61 -3.67 -16.56
C SER A 123 6.10 -5.10 -16.32
N PHE A 124 4.86 -5.39 -16.73
CA PHE A 124 4.31 -6.74 -16.67
C PHE A 124 5.12 -7.73 -17.50
N LEU A 125 5.48 -7.39 -18.75
CA LEU A 125 6.30 -8.27 -19.59
C LEU A 125 7.69 -8.51 -19.00
N CYS A 126 8.34 -7.47 -18.48
CA CYS A 126 9.62 -7.61 -17.77
C CYS A 126 9.47 -8.54 -16.55
N LEU A 127 8.44 -8.34 -15.74
CA LEU A 127 8.18 -9.18 -14.57
C LEU A 127 7.90 -10.62 -14.97
N PHE A 128 7.07 -10.85 -15.99
CA PHE A 128 6.74 -12.19 -16.48
C PHE A 128 7.98 -12.98 -16.91
N LEU A 129 8.95 -12.32 -17.55
CA LEU A 129 10.20 -12.95 -17.98
C LEU A 129 11.18 -13.18 -16.82
N VAL A 130 11.25 -12.26 -15.86
CA VAL A 130 12.23 -12.28 -14.76
C VAL A 130 11.74 -13.06 -13.54
N ALA A 131 10.43 -13.13 -13.31
CA ALA A 131 9.81 -13.84 -12.18
C ALA A 131 10.26 -15.31 -12.03
N PRO A 132 10.30 -16.17 -13.08
CA PRO A 132 10.74 -17.55 -12.91
C PRO A 132 12.20 -17.66 -12.46
N LEU A 133 13.08 -16.79 -12.99
CA LEU A 133 14.48 -16.75 -12.58
C LEU A 133 14.61 -16.35 -11.09
N LEU A 134 13.81 -15.38 -10.65
CA LEU A 134 13.76 -14.99 -9.24
C LEU A 134 13.24 -16.12 -8.35
N ALA A 135 12.24 -16.88 -8.81
CA ALA A 135 11.70 -18.02 -8.08
C ALA A 135 12.75 -19.14 -7.89
N GLU A 136 13.53 -19.47 -8.92
CA GLU A 136 14.61 -20.45 -8.80
C GLU A 136 15.69 -20.04 -7.81
N VAL A 137 16.00 -18.74 -7.73
CA VAL A 137 16.94 -18.21 -6.74
C VAL A 137 16.34 -18.28 -5.34
N ALA A 138 15.07 -17.88 -5.18
CA ALA A 138 14.38 -17.89 -3.89
C ALA A 138 14.27 -19.31 -3.30
N LEU A 139 14.02 -20.32 -4.13
CA LEU A 139 13.95 -21.73 -3.70
C LEU A 139 15.28 -22.30 -3.19
N LYS A 140 16.41 -21.66 -3.50
CA LYS A 140 17.74 -22.07 -3.00
C LYS A 140 18.05 -21.51 -1.61
N PHE A 141 17.27 -20.54 -1.13
CA PHE A 141 17.50 -19.91 0.17
C PHE A 141 17.30 -20.92 1.30
N LYS A 142 18.29 -20.97 2.19
CA LYS A 142 18.25 -21.77 3.42
C LYS A 142 17.93 -20.89 4.61
N SER A 143 17.75 -21.50 5.78
CA SER A 143 17.43 -20.77 7.02
C SER A 143 18.37 -19.58 7.32
N PRO A 144 19.70 -19.66 7.13
CA PRO A 144 20.59 -18.50 7.33
C PRO A 144 20.37 -17.38 6.30
N ASP A 145 20.05 -17.74 5.05
CA ASP A 145 19.80 -16.77 3.98
C ASP A 145 18.48 -16.04 4.23
N LEU A 146 17.44 -16.77 4.63
CA LEU A 146 16.14 -16.19 5.03
C LEU A 146 16.29 -15.27 6.25
N PHE A 147 17.07 -15.66 7.26
CA PHE A 147 17.35 -14.79 8.40
C PHE A 147 18.03 -13.49 7.96
N SER A 148 19.07 -13.59 7.13
CA SER A 148 19.82 -12.43 6.64
C SER A 148 18.95 -11.52 5.77
N LEU A 149 18.09 -12.11 4.93
CA LEU A 149 17.14 -11.40 4.08
C LEU A 149 16.10 -10.63 4.90
N VAL A 150 15.49 -11.29 5.90
CA VAL A 150 14.50 -10.66 6.80
C VAL A 150 15.15 -9.56 7.62
N LEU A 151 16.35 -9.80 8.16
CA LEU A 151 17.09 -8.79 8.92
C LEU A 151 17.43 -7.59 8.04
N PHE A 152 17.92 -7.82 6.82
CA PHE A 152 18.21 -6.79 5.83
C PHE A 152 16.97 -5.97 5.45
N GLY A 153 15.84 -6.65 5.21
CA GLY A 153 14.57 -5.98 4.94
C GLY A 153 14.12 -5.10 6.11
N LEU A 154 14.26 -5.60 7.34
CA LEU A 154 13.93 -4.86 8.55
C LEU A 154 14.83 -3.61 8.70
N THR A 155 16.14 -3.70 8.43
CA THR A 155 17.04 -2.54 8.43
C THR A 155 16.67 -1.52 7.37
N ILE A 156 16.30 -1.94 6.15
CA ILE A 156 15.85 -1.03 5.09
C ILE A 156 14.58 -0.30 5.54
N ILE A 157 13.58 -1.02 6.06
CA ILE A 157 12.33 -0.41 6.53
C ILE A 157 12.62 0.61 7.64
N CYS A 158 13.46 0.26 8.62
CA CYS A 158 13.87 1.17 9.68
C CYS A 158 14.61 2.40 9.15
N SER A 159 15.39 2.26 8.08
CA SER A 159 16.16 3.35 7.47
C SER A 159 15.28 4.31 6.66
N PHE A 160 14.29 3.79 5.92
CA PHE A 160 13.46 4.59 5.02
C PHE A 160 12.17 5.11 5.65
N ALA A 161 11.52 4.32 6.52
CA ALA A 161 10.17 4.64 7.01
C ALA A 161 10.18 5.55 8.25
N ALA A 162 11.28 5.57 9.01
CA ALA A 162 11.34 6.32 10.25
C ALA A 162 12.08 7.66 10.06
N GLN A 163 11.45 8.77 10.48
CA GLN A 163 12.17 10.05 10.64
C GLN A 163 13.35 9.96 11.62
N SER A 164 13.38 8.91 12.46
CA SER A 164 14.45 8.62 13.40
C SER A 164 14.73 7.12 13.42
N LEU A 165 15.98 6.73 13.14
CA LEU A 165 16.44 5.34 13.13
C LEU A 165 16.08 4.60 14.43
N ILE A 166 16.21 5.26 15.58
CA ILE A 166 15.91 4.67 16.89
C ILE A 166 14.43 4.30 16.99
N LYS A 167 13.52 5.18 16.53
CA LYS A 167 12.08 4.89 16.53
C LYS A 167 11.75 3.75 15.56
N GLY A 168 12.43 3.69 14.42
CA GLY A 168 12.32 2.59 13.46
C GLY A 168 12.66 1.24 14.11
N PHE A 169 13.87 1.11 14.66
CA PHE A 169 14.29 -0.13 15.32
C PHE A 169 13.40 -0.51 16.52
N LEU A 170 12.97 0.46 17.32
CA LEU A 170 12.06 0.21 18.44
C LEU A 170 10.72 -0.34 17.94
N SER A 171 10.13 0.28 16.90
CA SER A 171 8.87 -0.16 16.32
C SER A 171 8.97 -1.55 15.69
N ALA A 172 10.09 -1.85 15.03
CA ALA A 172 10.36 -3.15 14.45
C ALA A 172 10.53 -4.23 15.53
N GLY A 173 11.23 -3.91 16.63
CA GLY A 173 11.37 -4.79 17.79
C GLY A 173 10.03 -5.08 18.47
N ILE A 174 9.19 -4.06 18.66
CA ILE A 174 7.84 -4.23 19.23
C ILE A 174 6.98 -5.10 18.30
N GLY A 175 6.99 -4.84 16.99
CA GLY A 175 6.26 -5.65 16.02
C GLY A 175 6.70 -7.12 16.02
N LEU A 176 8.01 -7.37 16.08
CA LEU A 176 8.58 -8.72 16.15
C LEU A 176 8.21 -9.42 17.47
N ALA A 177 8.20 -8.69 18.59
CA ALA A 177 7.77 -9.23 19.87
C ALA A 177 6.28 -9.62 19.84
N ILE A 178 5.41 -8.79 19.27
CA ILE A 178 3.96 -9.03 19.15
C ILE A 178 3.67 -10.27 18.29
N ILE A 179 4.30 -10.39 17.11
CA ILE A 179 4.02 -11.50 16.19
C ILE A 179 4.61 -12.85 16.65
N THR A 180 5.60 -12.82 17.55
CA THR A 180 6.21 -14.05 18.09
C THR A 180 5.47 -14.61 19.31
N VAL A 181 4.44 -13.92 19.83
CA VAL A 181 3.55 -14.43 20.87
C VAL A 181 2.68 -15.55 20.30
N GLY A 182 2.71 -16.72 20.94
CA GLY A 182 1.87 -17.87 20.60
C GLY A 182 2.67 -19.13 20.31
N GLN A 183 2.02 -20.09 19.65
CA GLN A 183 2.63 -21.36 19.28
C GLN A 183 3.46 -21.24 17.98
N ASP A 184 4.71 -21.70 18.02
CA ASP A 184 5.56 -21.80 16.84
C ASP A 184 4.94 -22.78 15.82
N PRO A 185 4.67 -22.36 14.57
CA PRO A 185 4.07 -23.22 13.54
C PRO A 185 4.98 -24.37 13.09
N MET A 186 6.31 -24.26 13.24
CA MET A 186 7.26 -25.32 12.90
C MET A 186 7.48 -26.29 14.05
N MET A 187 7.78 -25.76 15.24
CA MET A 187 8.24 -26.57 16.37
C MET A 187 7.13 -26.89 17.39
N GLY A 188 5.95 -26.27 17.28
CA GLY A 188 4.85 -26.42 18.24
C GLY A 188 5.13 -25.85 19.64
N THR A 189 6.27 -25.16 19.81
CA THR A 189 6.68 -24.60 21.11
C THR A 189 5.93 -23.32 21.42
N GLN A 190 5.47 -23.18 22.66
CA GLN A 190 4.80 -21.96 23.12
C GLN A 190 5.84 -20.86 23.43
N ARG A 191 5.62 -19.66 22.89
CA ARG A 191 6.49 -18.49 23.05
C ARG A 191 5.69 -17.34 23.63
N PHE A 192 6.18 -16.75 24.71
CA PHE A 192 5.59 -15.57 25.35
C PHE A 192 4.09 -15.74 25.71
N THR A 193 3.64 -16.96 26.01
CA THR A 193 2.24 -17.23 26.41
C THR A 193 1.99 -16.99 27.90
N PHE A 194 3.06 -16.92 28.71
CA PHE A 194 3.02 -16.64 30.16
C PHE A 194 2.04 -17.51 30.97
N GLY A 195 1.70 -18.71 30.47
CA GLY A 195 0.74 -19.63 31.10
C GLY A 195 -0.73 -19.34 30.79
N GLU A 196 -1.03 -18.31 30.00
CA GLU A 196 -2.40 -17.94 29.63
C GLU A 196 -2.86 -18.67 28.38
N VAL A 197 -3.99 -19.39 28.47
CA VAL A 197 -4.52 -20.22 27.37
C VAL A 197 -4.89 -19.37 26.16
N ASN A 198 -5.41 -18.17 26.38
CA ASN A 198 -5.78 -17.23 25.32
C ASN A 198 -4.58 -16.79 24.47
N LEU A 199 -3.37 -16.79 25.04
CA LEU A 199 -2.14 -16.40 24.34
C LEU A 199 -1.52 -17.55 23.53
N ILE A 200 -1.95 -18.80 23.73
CA ILE A 200 -1.44 -19.96 22.97
C ILE A 200 -1.75 -19.80 21.48
N GLY A 201 -2.94 -19.30 21.14
CA GLY A 201 -3.34 -18.97 19.77
C GLY A 201 -2.61 -17.75 19.19
N GLY A 202 -1.79 -17.07 19.99
CA GLY A 202 -1.11 -15.84 19.62
C GLY A 202 -2.06 -14.66 19.48
N ILE A 203 -1.51 -13.53 19.04
CA ILE A 203 -2.30 -12.34 18.76
C ILE A 203 -2.90 -12.49 17.36
N HIS A 204 -4.23 -12.44 17.26
CA HIS A 204 -4.92 -12.60 15.98
C HIS A 204 -4.45 -11.54 14.98
N PHE A 205 -3.88 -11.99 13.85
CA PHE A 205 -3.18 -11.13 12.89
C PHE A 205 -4.05 -9.97 12.38
N LEU A 206 -5.32 -10.25 12.03
CA LEU A 206 -6.26 -9.22 11.60
C LEU A 206 -6.48 -8.14 12.67
N THR A 207 -6.58 -8.54 13.93
CA THR A 207 -6.80 -7.62 15.06
C THR A 207 -5.58 -6.71 15.26
N ALA A 208 -4.37 -7.29 15.18
CA ALA A 208 -3.13 -6.53 15.25
C ALA A 208 -3.03 -5.50 14.11
N LEU A 209 -3.38 -5.87 12.87
CA LEU A 209 -3.35 -4.95 11.74
C LEU A 209 -4.40 -3.84 11.84
N ILE A 210 -5.63 -4.14 12.26
CA ILE A 210 -6.65 -3.11 12.49
C ILE A 210 -6.16 -2.12 13.54
N GLY A 211 -5.59 -2.59 14.65
CA GLY A 211 -4.99 -1.73 15.65
C GLY A 211 -3.85 -0.88 15.09
N LEU A 212 -2.93 -1.49 14.35
CA LEU A 212 -1.75 -0.81 13.80
C LEU A 212 -2.10 0.23 12.74
N PHE A 213 -3.17 0.03 11.96
CA PHE A 213 -3.51 0.88 10.84
C PHE A 213 -4.66 1.85 11.12
N ALA A 214 -5.70 1.41 11.81
CA ALA A 214 -6.85 2.26 12.11
C ALA A 214 -6.55 3.27 13.23
N ILE A 215 -5.82 2.87 14.28
CA ILE A 215 -5.56 3.75 15.43
C ILE A 215 -4.74 4.97 15.02
N PRO A 216 -3.59 4.87 14.31
CA PRO A 216 -2.85 6.06 13.90
C PRO A 216 -3.67 7.00 13.03
N GLN A 217 -4.45 6.45 12.08
CA GLN A 217 -5.33 7.27 11.23
C GLN A 217 -6.40 8.01 12.04
N LEU A 218 -7.01 7.35 13.03
CA LEU A 218 -7.98 7.99 13.92
C LEU A 218 -7.33 9.13 14.71
N VAL A 219 -6.15 8.90 15.30
CA VAL A 219 -5.40 9.90 16.06
C VAL A 219 -5.03 11.10 15.20
N ASP A 220 -4.55 10.87 13.97
CA ASP A 220 -4.21 11.92 13.02
C ASP A 220 -5.44 12.75 12.65
N ASN A 221 -6.57 12.11 12.36
CA ASN A 221 -7.83 12.77 12.06
C ASN A 221 -8.33 13.64 13.23
N PHE A 222 -8.30 13.12 14.46
CA PHE A 222 -8.69 13.91 15.64
C PHE A 222 -7.76 15.11 15.87
N THR A 223 -6.47 14.95 15.59
CA THR A 223 -5.49 16.03 15.72
C THR A 223 -5.70 17.12 14.66
N GLN A 224 -6.02 16.75 13.42
CA GLN A 224 -6.36 17.70 12.35
C GLN A 224 -7.65 18.48 12.63
N ILE A 225 -8.69 17.83 13.16
CA ILE A 225 -9.94 18.49 13.58
C ILE A 225 -9.65 19.50 14.69
N LYS A 226 -8.83 19.14 15.69
CA LYS A 226 -8.46 20.06 16.77
C LYS A 226 -7.70 21.29 16.27
N ASN A 227 -6.82 21.13 15.28
CA ASN A 227 -6.05 22.24 14.72
C ASN A 227 -6.90 23.15 13.83
N SER A 228 -7.80 22.61 13.01
CA SER A 228 -8.74 23.40 12.19
C SER A 228 -9.72 24.22 13.05
N VAL A 229 -10.26 23.63 14.14
CA VAL A 229 -11.11 24.36 15.11
C VAL A 229 -10.33 25.44 15.86
N ARG A 230 -9.03 25.24 16.12
CA ARG A 230 -8.17 26.25 16.76
C ARG A 230 -7.88 27.41 15.82
N ASP A 231 -7.63 27.17 14.54
CA ASP A 231 -7.41 28.23 13.54
C ASP A 231 -8.68 29.04 13.25
N GLU A 232 -9.87 28.41 13.20
CA GLU A 232 -11.13 29.14 13.09
C GLU A 232 -11.40 30.07 14.28
N ASN A 233 -11.05 29.65 15.49
CA ASN A 233 -11.19 30.47 16.70
C ASN A 233 -10.19 31.64 16.73
N VAL A 234 -8.99 31.46 16.18
CA VAL A 234 -8.00 32.55 16.03
C VAL A 234 -8.47 33.55 14.98
N VAL A 235 -8.97 33.09 13.83
CA VAL A 235 -9.49 33.96 12.77
C VAL A 235 -10.70 34.77 13.25
N LYS A 236 -11.67 34.15 13.94
CA LYS A 236 -12.82 34.87 14.54
C LYS A 236 -12.40 35.91 15.59
N LYS A 237 -11.33 35.66 16.33
CA LYS A 237 -10.82 36.60 17.34
C LYS A 237 -10.12 37.81 16.71
N ILE A 238 -9.57 37.68 15.52
CA ILE A 238 -8.94 38.77 14.77
C ILE A 238 -9.98 39.62 14.03
N THR A 239 -11.03 39.00 13.48
CA THR A 239 -12.11 39.73 12.79
C THR A 239 -13.12 40.39 13.72
N GLY A 240 -13.25 39.96 14.99
CA GLY A 240 -14.08 40.63 16.00
C GLY A 240 -13.45 41.88 16.65
N ILE A 241 -12.29 42.34 16.18
CA ILE A 241 -11.59 43.54 16.66
C ILE A 241 -11.73 44.73 15.68
N PHE A 242 -12.45 44.54 14.56
CA PHE A 242 -12.84 45.60 13.63
C PHE A 242 -14.35 45.81 13.63
#